data_AF-A0A822HBD9-F1
#
_entry.id   AF-A0A822HBD9-F1
#
_cell.length_a   1.000
_cell.length_b   1.000
_cell.length_c   1.000
_cell.angle_alpha   90.00
_cell.angle_beta   90.00
_cell.angle_gamma   90.00
#
_symmetry.space_group_name_H-M   'P 1'
#
loop_
_entity.id
_entity.type
_entity.pdbx_description
1 polymer ?
#
loop_
_entity_poly.entity_id
_entity_poly.type
_entity_poly.pdbx_seq_one_letter_code
_entity_poly.pdbx_strand_id
1 'polypeptide(L)' 'MKFYFEDNHSYGIQLEYLNMTNGRVAHPIQLPGCENIMCSITTIKRLIQDRLPKDMDKECQIQIKNGK' A
#
# COMPACT_ATOMS: atom_id res chain seq x y z
N MET A 1 -5.34 -2.90 5.62
CA MET A 1 -3.87 -2.73 5.69
C MET A 1 -3.49 -2.58 7.14
N LYS A 2 -2.51 -3.35 7.61
CA LYS A 2 -1.99 -3.29 8.97
C LYS A 2 -0.52 -2.87 8.93
N PHE A 3 -0.13 -1.98 9.83
CA PHE A 3 1.25 -1.55 10.02
C PHE A 3 1.80 -2.21 11.30
N TYR A 4 3.00 -2.77 11.18
CA TYR A 4 3.69 -3.46 12.26
C TYR A 4 4.99 -2.74 12.56
N PHE A 5 5.30 -2.66 13.85
CA PHE A 5 6.58 -2.26 14.38
C PHE A 5 7.11 -3.42 15.23
N GLU A 6 8.30 -3.90 14.91
CA GLU A 6 8.99 -4.92 15.69
C GLU A 6 10.02 -4.29 16.63
N ASP A 7 10.34 -4.97 17.74
CA ASP A 7 11.29 -4.50 18.76
C ASP A 7 12.72 -4.26 18.22
N ASN A 8 13.05 -4.87 17.07
CA ASN A 8 14.30 -4.65 16.33
C ASN A 8 14.31 -3.35 15.49
N HIS A 9 13.34 -2.45 15.69
CA HIS A 9 13.12 -1.24 14.89
C HIS A 9 12.80 -1.52 13.41
N SER A 10 12.38 -2.74 13.07
CA SER A 10 11.90 -3.05 11.74
C SER A 10 10.42 -2.66 11.60
N TYR A 11 10.07 -2.16 10.41
CA TYR A 11 8.71 -1.75 10.08
C TYR A 11 8.20 -2.61 8.94
N GLY A 12 7.00 -3.16 9.12
CA GLY A 12 6.35 -4.04 8.16
C GLY A 12 4.92 -3.62 7.84
N ILE A 13 4.46 -3.95 6.64
CA ILE A 13 3.05 -3.79 6.25
C ILE A 13 2.51 -5.16 5.83
N GLN A 14 1.32 -5.48 6.31
CA GLN A 14 0.52 -6.60 5.82
C GLN A 14 -0.73 -6.06 5.12
N LEU A 15 -0.96 -6.50 3.89
CA LEU A 15 -2.21 -6.26 3.19
C LEU A 15 -3.17 -7.41 3.48
N GLU A 16 -4.43 -7.07 3.69
CA GLU A 16 -5.49 -8.02 3.94
C GLU A 16 -6.70 -7.60 3.10
N TYR A 17 -7.32 -8.56 2.43
CA TYR A 17 -8.53 -8.37 1.64
C TYR A 17 -9.72 -9.05 2.30
N LEU A 18 -10.79 -8.29 2.51
CA LEU A 18 -12.07 -8.83 3.00
C LEU A 18 -13.01 -8.99 1.81
N ASN A 19 -13.17 -10.23 1.34
CA ASN A 19 -13.96 -10.55 0.14
C ASN A 19 -15.43 -10.88 0.45
N MET A 20 -15.78 -11.18 1.72
CA MET A 20 -17.12 -11.52 2.14
C MET A 20 -17.47 -10.79 3.43
N THR A 21 -18.59 -10.07 3.45
CA THR A 21 -19.10 -9.37 4.65
C THR A 21 -19.56 -10.34 5.75
N ASN A 22 -19.83 -11.60 5.38
CA ASN A 22 -20.39 -12.60 6.28
C ASN A 22 -19.31 -13.51 6.90
N GLY A 23 -18.06 -13.41 6.42
CA GLY A 23 -16.89 -14.10 6.95
C GLY A 23 -15.95 -13.07 7.57
N ARG A 24 -15.83 -13.07 8.91
CA ARG A 24 -14.99 -12.12 9.67
C ARG A 24 -13.48 -12.31 9.49
N VAL A 25 -13.06 -13.10 8.49
CA VAL A 25 -11.67 -13.48 8.28
C VAL A 25 -11.16 -12.70 7.08
N ALA A 26 -10.26 -11.76 7.35
CA ALA A 26 -9.54 -11.07 6.29
C ALA A 26 -8.47 -12.01 5.72
N HIS A 27 -8.36 -12.08 4.40
CA HIS A 27 -7.36 -12.91 3.73
C HIS A 27 -6.07 -12.13 3.55
N PRO A 28 -4.93 -12.58 4.09
CA PRO A 28 -3.65 -11.92 3.86
C PRO A 28 -3.28 -11.97 2.38
N ILE A 29 -2.73 -10.87 1.88
CA ILE A 29 -2.23 -10.74 0.51
C ILE A 29 -0.71 -10.69 0.57
N GLN A 30 -0.05 -11.63 -0.13
CA GLN A 30 1.38 -11.54 -0.36
C GLN A 30 1.66 -10.62 -1.55
N LEU A 31 2.37 -9.52 -1.29
CA LEU A 31 2.78 -8.58 -2.33
C LEU A 31 3.86 -9.21 -3.23
N PRO A 32 3.73 -9.15 -4.57
CA PRO A 32 4.79 -9.58 -5.48
C PRO A 32 6.09 -8.82 -5.21
N GLY A 33 7.19 -9.55 -5.02
CA GLY A 33 8.50 -8.98 -4.66
C GLY A 33 8.76 -8.87 -3.15
N CYS A 34 7.82 -9.31 -2.32
CA CYS A 34 8.02 -9.49 -0.88
C CYS A 34 8.21 -10.98 -0.56
N GLU A 35 9.21 -11.31 0.26
CA GLU A 35 9.52 -12.69 0.65
C GLU A 35 8.42 -13.30 1.56
N ASN A 36 7.76 -12.45 2.36
CA ASN A 36 6.75 -12.85 3.35
C ASN A 36 5.46 -12.03 3.20
N ILE A 37 4.39 -12.49 3.87
CA ILE A 37 3.11 -11.79 3.99
C ILE A 37 3.28 -10.41 4.65
N MET A 38 4.09 -10.34 5.70
CA MET A 38 4.55 -9.06 6.25
C MET A 38 5.74 -8.59 5.42
N CYS A 39 5.56 -7.49 4.69
CA CYS A 39 6.60 -6.94 3.83
C CYS A 39 7.26 -5.73 4.46
N SER A 40 8.59 -5.65 4.40
CA SER A 40 9.34 -4.53 4.96
C SER A 40 8.98 -3.21 4.27
N ILE A 41 8.96 -2.12 5.03
CA ILE A 41 8.61 -0.80 4.49
C ILE A 41 9.57 -0.35 3.39
N THR A 42 10.85 -0.75 3.47
CA THR A 42 11.89 -0.45 2.48
C THR A 42 11.61 -1.16 1.16
N THR A 43 11.22 -2.44 1.20
CA THR A 43 10.85 -3.21 0.01
C THR A 43 9.59 -2.65 -0.63
N ILE A 44 8.57 -2.33 0.17
CA ILE A 44 7.32 -1.73 -0.34
C ILE A 44 7.61 -0.42 -1.06
N LYS A 45 8.39 0.47 -0.44
CA LYS A 45 8.78 1.75 -1.05
C LYS A 45 9.44 1.51 -2.42
N ARG A 46 10.38 0.57 -2.50
CA ARG A 46 11.05 0.22 -3.76
C ARG A 46 10.08 -0.32 -4.82
N LEU A 47 9.09 -1.12 -4.42
CA LEU A 47 8.12 -1.71 -5.35
C LEU A 47 7.11 -0.71 -5.91
N ILE A 48 6.70 0.27 -5.10
CA ILE A 48 5.64 1.20 -5.49
C ILE A 48 6.16 2.52 -6.07
N GLN A 49 7.40 2.91 -5.80
CA GLN A 49 7.94 4.22 -6.18
C GLN A 49 7.78 4.55 -7.67
N ASP A 50 7.92 3.54 -8.55
CA ASP A 50 7.83 3.74 -10.00
C ASP A 50 6.39 3.65 -10.54
N ARG A 51 5.43 3.29 -9.68
CA ARG A 51 4.00 3.19 -10.00
C ARG A 51 3.18 4.35 -9.46
N LEU A 52 3.76 5.14 -8.54
CA LEU A 52 3.10 6.31 -8.00
C LEU A 52 3.30 7.49 -8.96
N PRO A 53 2.22 8.22 -9.30
CA PRO A 53 2.35 9.43 -10.10
C PRO A 53 3.21 10.45 -9.35
N LYS A 54 4.05 11.18 -10.08
CA LYS A 54 4.85 12.28 -9.51
C LYS A 54 3.98 13.52 -9.33
N ASP A 55 3.01 13.69 -10.22
CA ASP A 55 2.04 14.78 -10.21
C ASP A 55 0.72 14.25 -10.74
N MET A 56 -0.15 13.81 -9.83
CA MET A 56 -1.44 13.21 -10.17
C MET A 56 -2.31 14.18 -10.96
N ASP A 57 -2.34 15.47 -10.60
CA ASP A 57 -3.20 16.45 -11.24
C ASP A 57 -2.75 16.70 -12.69
N LYS A 58 -1.44 16.79 -12.92
CA LYS A 58 -0.87 16.92 -14.27
C LYS A 58 -1.06 15.65 -15.09
N GLU A 59 -0.78 14.48 -14.52
CA GLU A 59 -0.89 13.19 -15.21
C GLU A 59 -2.34 12.87 -15.60
N CYS A 60 -3.31 13.24 -14.75
CA CYS A 60 -4.74 13.07 -15.01
C CYS A 60 -5.40 14.29 -15.69
N GLN A 61 -4.64 15.33 -16.02
CA GLN A 61 -5.14 16.58 -16.62
C GLN A 61 -6.32 17.19 -15.84
N ILE A 62 -6.28 17.07 -14.51
CA ILE A 62 -7.32 17.62 -13.64
C ILE A 62 -7.21 19.14 -13.68
N GLN A 63 -8.18 19.76 -14.35
CA GLN A 63 -8.33 21.20 -14.36
C GLN A 63 -8.81 21.64 -12.97
N ILE A 64 -7.88 22.09 -12.12
CA ILE A 64 -8.25 22.74 -10.85
C ILE A 64 -8.94 24.05 -11.22
N LYS A 65 -10.27 24.02 -11.32
CA LYS A 65 -11.08 25.23 -11.44
C LYS A 65 -10.97 25.96 -10.10
N ASN A 66 -10.00 26.85 -9.98
CA ASN A 66 -10.02 27.88 -8.96
C ASN A 66 -11.28 28.72 -9.23
N GLY A 67 -12.29 28.57 -8.37
CA GLY A 67 -13.49 29.38 -8.40
C GLY A 67 -13.11 30.86 -8.40
N LYS A 68 -13.55 31.58 -9.44
CA LYS A 68 -13.64 33.03 -9.42
C LYS A 68 -14.79 33.45 -8.51
#